data_AF-A0A8H8C2A7-F1
#
_entry.id   AF-A0A8H8C2A7-F1
#
_cell.length_a   1.000
_cell.length_b   1.000
_cell.length_c   1.000
_cell.angle_alpha   90.00
_cell.angle_beta   90.00
_cell.angle_gamma   90.00
#
_symmetry.space_group_name_H-M   'P 1'
#
loop_
_entity.id
_entity.type
_entity.pdbx_description
1 polymer ?
#
loop_
_entity_poly.entity_id
_entity_poly.type
_entity_poly.pdbx_seq_one_letter_code
_entity_poly.pdbx_strand_id
1 'polypeptide(L)'
;MYPRTSQSAILRPIVKSLTLIPSSIKSRSSNGVDYDVEEVLRPINTYSRNGVTKHGVLAEHHTIIFSDKNPVYFKGGKQKGLTKKAIRIVPSGPRHKLADTSRLNYAKIYTVEYNVKVWFIGKVVKDSEWQLTADYNNFHPRLETRGVPPAAEDAYDHADGGTSDAADFSLYSTASFSHV
;
A
#
# COMPACT_ATOMS: atom_id res chain seq x y z
N MET A 1 -12.50 -6.88 -49.52
CA MET A 1 -13.57 -6.84 -48.50
C MET A 1 -13.21 -7.87 -47.43
N TYR A 2 -12.54 -7.46 -46.37
CA TYR A 2 -12.21 -8.34 -45.22
C TYR A 2 -13.20 -8.04 -44.09
N PRO A 3 -13.68 -9.06 -43.35
CA PRO A 3 -14.62 -8.82 -42.27
C PRO A 3 -13.90 -8.13 -41.10
N ARG A 4 -14.52 -7.04 -40.62
CA ARG A 4 -14.09 -6.29 -39.45
C ARG A 4 -14.42 -7.10 -38.20
N THR A 5 -13.44 -7.86 -37.70
CA THR A 5 -13.55 -8.62 -36.45
C THR A 5 -13.76 -7.65 -35.29
N SER A 6 -14.89 -7.83 -34.60
CA SER A 6 -15.21 -7.20 -33.31
C SER A 6 -14.15 -7.60 -32.29
N GLN A 7 -13.09 -6.81 -32.14
CA GLN A 7 -12.22 -6.92 -30.98
C GLN A 7 -12.95 -6.34 -29.77
N SER A 8 -13.36 -7.24 -28.89
CA SER A 8 -13.71 -6.96 -27.52
C SER A 8 -12.67 -6.00 -26.93
N ALA A 9 -13.10 -4.77 -26.67
CA ALA A 9 -12.32 -3.81 -25.90
C ALA A 9 -12.18 -4.37 -24.48
N ILE A 10 -11.14 -5.17 -24.27
CA ILE A 10 -10.63 -5.50 -22.95
C ILE A 10 -10.16 -4.17 -22.38
N LEU A 11 -11.08 -3.48 -21.71
CA LEU A 11 -10.83 -2.31 -20.88
C LEU A 11 -9.88 -2.76 -19.78
N ARG A 12 -8.57 -2.65 -20.08
CA ARG A 12 -7.54 -2.75 -19.06
C ARG A 12 -7.89 -1.73 -17.98
N PRO A 13 -8.02 -2.11 -16.71
CA PRO A 13 -8.33 -1.15 -15.67
C PRO A 13 -7.19 -0.14 -15.62
N ILE A 14 -7.46 1.09 -16.06
CA ILE A 14 -6.56 2.21 -15.86
C ILE A 14 -6.49 2.38 -14.34
N VAL A 15 -5.37 1.96 -13.75
CA VAL A 15 -5.10 2.18 -12.33
C VAL A 15 -5.02 3.68 -12.15
N LYS A 16 -6.01 4.25 -11.46
CA LYS A 16 -5.95 5.64 -11.00
C LYS A 16 -5.03 5.68 -9.79
N SER A 17 -3.73 5.78 -10.02
CA SER A 17 -2.78 6.15 -8.97
C SER A 17 -2.81 7.66 -8.79
N LEU A 18 -2.88 8.11 -7.53
CA LEU A 18 -2.55 9.49 -7.21
C LEU A 18 -1.05 9.50 -6.91
N THR A 19 -0.25 9.95 -7.88
CA THR A 19 1.11 10.37 -7.59
C THR A 19 1.00 11.69 -6.83
N LEU A 20 1.17 11.66 -5.50
CA LEU A 20 1.56 12.87 -4.80
C LEU A 20 2.99 13.17 -5.24
N ILE A 21 3.15 14.04 -6.23
CA ILE A 21 4.43 14.69 -6.48
C ILE A 21 4.53 15.76 -5.38
N PRO A 22 5.34 15.59 -4.33
CA PRO A 22 5.61 16.70 -3.43
C PRO A 22 6.19 17.82 -4.28
N SER A 23 5.54 18.99 -4.21
CA SER A 23 6.16 20.22 -4.69
C SER A 23 7.47 20.34 -3.93
N SER A 24 8.60 20.21 -4.63
CA SER A 24 9.94 20.31 -4.08
C SER A 24 10.03 21.51 -3.14
N ILE A 25 9.92 21.26 -1.84
CA ILE A 25 10.24 22.19 -0.78
C ILE A 25 10.79 21.29 0.32
N LYS A 26 12.12 21.23 0.42
CA LYS A 26 12.79 20.87 1.68
C LYS A 26 12.35 21.87 2.75
N SER A 27 11.17 21.69 3.33
CA SER A 27 10.76 22.49 4.47
C SER A 27 11.44 21.90 5.70
N ARG A 28 12.61 22.44 6.03
CA ARG A 28 13.29 22.16 7.29
C ARG A 28 12.33 22.49 8.43
N SER A 29 11.78 21.46 9.08
CA SER A 29 10.97 21.61 10.29
C SER A 29 11.85 22.15 11.42
N SER A 30 11.38 23.15 12.15
CA SER A 30 12.07 23.75 13.31
C SER A 30 12.37 22.73 14.43
N ASN A 31 11.73 21.56 14.37
CA ASN A 31 11.79 20.54 15.40
C ASN A 31 12.76 19.40 15.07
N GLY A 32 13.58 19.54 14.01
CA GLY A 32 14.63 18.57 13.65
C GLY A 32 14.12 17.21 13.13
N VAL A 33 12.81 17.03 13.00
CA VAL A 33 12.21 15.85 12.36
C VAL A 33 12.14 16.14 10.86
N ASP A 34 13.14 15.66 10.12
CA ASP A 34 13.08 15.63 8.66
C ASP A 34 11.98 14.63 8.27
N TYR A 35 10.93 15.13 7.64
CA TYR A 35 9.97 14.26 6.97
C TYR A 35 10.64 13.80 5.68
N ASP A 36 11.25 12.62 5.71
CA ASP A 36 11.51 11.86 4.49
C ASP A 36 10.16 11.64 3.82
N VAL A 37 9.78 12.55 2.92
CA VAL A 37 8.63 12.36 2.03
C VAL A 37 9.04 11.36 0.97
N GLU A 38 9.20 10.10 1.39
CA GLU A 38 9.22 8.98 0.45
C GLU A 38 7.98 9.16 -0.46
N GLU A 39 8.12 8.95 -1.77
CA GLU A 39 6.98 9.08 -2.68
C GLU A 39 5.97 7.96 -2.39
N VAL A 40 5.04 8.23 -1.48
CA VAL A 40 4.07 7.25 -0.98
C VAL A 40 2.96 7.05 -2.01
N LEU A 41 3.12 6.04 -2.87
CA LEU A 41 2.15 5.66 -3.90
C LEU A 41 1.04 4.76 -3.34
N ARG A 42 -0.15 5.31 -3.10
CA ARG A 42 -1.30 4.54 -2.58
C ARG A 42 -2.40 4.39 -3.63
N PRO A 43 -3.00 3.18 -3.75
CA PRO A 43 -4.01 2.91 -4.74
C PRO A 43 -5.36 3.52 -4.33
N ILE A 44 -6.11 3.98 -5.32
CA ILE A 44 -7.49 4.43 -5.15
C ILE A 44 -8.44 3.41 -5.76
N ASN A 45 -9.30 2.83 -4.93
CA ASN A 45 -10.23 1.79 -5.33
C ASN A 45 -11.68 2.21 -5.04
N THR A 46 -12.59 1.93 -5.97
CA THR A 46 -14.04 2.10 -5.77
C THR A 46 -14.74 0.80 -5.40
N TYR A 47 -14.02 -0.34 -5.49
CA TYR A 47 -14.54 -1.67 -5.17
C TYR A 47 -15.89 -1.96 -5.82
N SER A 48 -15.95 -1.87 -7.15
CA SER A 48 -17.19 -2.07 -7.92
C SER A 48 -18.31 -1.09 -7.52
N ARG A 49 -17.94 0.16 -7.21
CA ARG A 49 -18.83 1.23 -6.69
C ARG A 49 -19.43 0.95 -5.30
N ASN A 50 -18.82 0.07 -4.50
CA ASN A 50 -19.27 -0.22 -3.14
C ASN A 50 -18.33 0.36 -2.07
N GLY A 51 -17.16 0.88 -2.44
CA GLY A 51 -16.17 1.34 -1.46
C GLY A 51 -15.87 0.26 -0.40
N VAL A 52 -15.89 0.63 0.88
CA VAL A 52 -15.67 -0.32 1.99
C VAL A 52 -16.91 -1.17 2.35
N THR A 53 -18.07 -0.92 1.75
CA THR A 53 -19.25 -1.76 2.01
C THR A 53 -19.15 -3.11 1.29
N LYS A 54 -18.30 -3.22 0.26
CA LYS A 54 -17.98 -4.50 -0.42
C LYS A 54 -17.51 -5.55 0.60
N HIS A 55 -17.97 -6.78 0.41
CA HIS A 55 -17.54 -7.91 1.22
C HIS A 55 -16.03 -8.16 1.04
N GLY A 56 -15.35 -8.52 2.14
CA GLY A 56 -13.89 -8.74 2.18
C GLY A 56 -13.02 -7.48 2.19
N VAL A 57 -13.59 -6.26 2.10
CA VAL A 57 -12.81 -5.02 2.22
C VAL A 57 -12.72 -4.61 3.70
N LEU A 58 -11.50 -4.57 4.23
CA LEU A 58 -11.20 -4.12 5.59
C LEU A 58 -11.24 -2.59 5.64
N ALA A 59 -12.26 -2.01 6.27
CA ALA A 59 -12.47 -0.57 6.23
C ALA A 59 -11.41 0.21 7.04
N GLU A 60 -10.84 -0.41 8.05
CA GLU A 60 -9.75 0.14 8.87
C GLU A 60 -8.47 0.44 8.06
N HIS A 61 -8.24 -0.25 6.94
CA HIS A 61 -7.10 0.01 6.05
C HIS A 61 -7.32 1.22 5.14
N HIS A 62 -8.50 1.85 5.19
CA HIS A 62 -8.91 2.83 4.21
C HIS A 62 -9.20 4.19 4.83
N THR A 63 -9.16 5.21 3.97
CA THR A 63 -9.86 6.47 4.18
C THR A 63 -10.69 6.83 2.95
N ILE A 64 -11.63 7.75 3.13
CA ILE A 64 -12.34 8.39 2.02
C ILE A 64 -11.38 9.33 1.33
N ILE A 65 -11.31 9.26 0.00
CA ILE A 65 -10.63 10.26 -0.82
C ILE A 65 -11.64 10.87 -1.79
N PHE A 66 -11.70 12.19 -1.85
CA PHE A 66 -12.77 12.90 -2.56
C PHE A 66 -12.25 14.17 -3.26
N SER A 67 -12.90 14.52 -4.37
CA SER A 67 -12.58 15.73 -5.17
C SER A 67 -13.63 16.83 -5.09
N ASP A 68 -14.84 16.52 -4.60
CA ASP A 68 -15.92 17.50 -4.49
C ASP A 68 -15.81 18.33 -3.19
N LYS A 69 -16.84 19.11 -2.87
CA LYS A 69 -16.83 20.00 -1.69
C LYS A 69 -16.80 19.22 -0.37
N ASN A 70 -17.55 18.12 -0.29
CA ASN A 70 -17.71 17.32 0.92
C ASN A 70 -17.50 15.81 0.63
N PRO A 71 -16.95 15.05 1.59
CA PRO A 71 -16.84 13.59 1.47
C PRO A 71 -18.21 12.91 1.63
N VAL A 72 -18.38 11.78 0.94
CA VAL A 72 -19.60 10.95 1.03
C VAL A 72 -19.37 9.71 1.88
N TYR A 73 -20.12 9.61 2.99
CA TYR A 73 -20.10 8.49 3.92
C TYR A 73 -21.26 7.52 3.62
N PHE A 74 -20.94 6.30 3.20
CA PHE A 74 -21.95 5.25 2.99
C PHE A 74 -22.33 4.58 4.31
N LYS A 75 -23.62 4.19 4.42
CA LYS A 75 -24.14 3.39 5.54
C LYS A 75 -23.30 2.11 5.71
N GLY A 76 -22.99 1.77 6.95
CA GLY A 76 -22.18 0.58 7.29
C GLY A 76 -20.67 0.83 7.27
N GLY A 77 -20.18 1.91 6.64
CA GLY A 77 -18.74 2.19 6.58
C GLY A 77 -18.12 2.42 7.95
N LYS A 78 -18.73 3.26 8.78
CA LYS A 78 -18.26 3.55 10.14
C LYS A 78 -18.28 2.30 11.03
N GLN A 79 -19.35 1.51 10.93
CA GLN A 79 -19.52 0.26 11.68
C GLN A 79 -18.45 -0.78 11.32
N LYS A 80 -17.93 -0.77 10.08
CA LYS A 80 -16.83 -1.63 9.64
C LYS A 80 -15.44 -1.10 9.99
N GLY A 81 -15.32 0.05 10.67
CA GLY A 81 -14.03 0.62 11.06
C GLY A 81 -13.48 1.71 10.12
N LEU A 82 -14.29 2.31 9.23
CA LEU A 82 -13.87 3.48 8.45
C LEU A 82 -13.85 4.73 9.34
N THR A 83 -12.78 4.91 10.11
CA THR A 83 -12.66 5.97 11.13
C THR A 83 -11.66 7.08 10.76
N LYS A 84 -10.78 6.84 9.80
CA LYS A 84 -9.76 7.81 9.35
C LYS A 84 -10.41 9.04 8.71
N LYS A 85 -9.76 10.19 8.86
CA LYS A 85 -10.22 11.48 8.31
C LYS A 85 -10.15 11.45 6.79
N ALA A 86 -11.17 11.98 6.13
CA ALA A 86 -11.24 12.03 4.67
C ALA A 86 -10.16 12.95 4.08
N ILE A 87 -9.58 12.53 2.96
CA ILE A 87 -8.51 13.22 2.25
C ILE A 87 -9.11 13.93 1.03
N ARG A 88 -8.92 15.25 0.96
CA ARG A 88 -9.42 16.06 -0.15
C ARG A 88 -8.35 16.23 -1.22
N ILE A 89 -8.76 16.16 -2.48
CA ILE A 89 -7.91 16.52 -3.62
C ILE A 89 -8.50 17.67 -4.42
N VAL A 90 -7.62 18.43 -5.08
CA VAL A 90 -7.96 19.35 -6.17
C VAL A 90 -7.77 18.60 -7.49
N PRO A 91 -8.85 18.28 -8.22
CA PRO A 91 -8.73 17.60 -9.51
C PRO A 91 -8.09 18.54 -10.54
N SER A 92 -7.21 18.02 -11.41
CA SER A 92 -6.57 18.82 -12.47
C SER A 92 -7.54 19.25 -13.57
N GLY A 93 -8.74 18.67 -13.63
CA GLY A 93 -9.77 19.05 -14.58
C GLY A 93 -11.10 18.32 -14.36
N PRO A 94 -12.17 18.70 -15.08
CA PRO A 94 -13.53 18.19 -14.86
C PRO A 94 -13.67 16.67 -15.02
N ARG A 95 -12.86 16.06 -15.90
CA ARG A 95 -12.87 14.60 -16.16
C ARG A 95 -12.10 13.79 -15.11
N HIS A 96 -11.33 14.45 -14.24
CA HIS A 96 -10.46 13.78 -13.26
C HIS A 96 -11.11 13.68 -11.87
N LYS A 97 -12.42 13.92 -11.78
CA LYS A 97 -13.16 13.73 -10.54
C LYS A 97 -13.12 12.28 -10.07
N LEU A 98 -13.08 12.14 -8.76
CA LEU A 98 -13.23 10.85 -8.09
C LEU A 98 -14.71 10.50 -7.96
N ALA A 99 -15.00 9.20 -7.91
CA ALA A 99 -16.34 8.76 -7.55
C ALA A 99 -16.51 8.87 -6.03
N ASP A 100 -17.73 9.06 -5.55
CA ASP A 100 -18.05 9.09 -4.11
C ASP A 100 -17.61 7.82 -3.36
N THR A 101 -17.47 6.72 -4.10
CA THR A 101 -17.05 5.40 -3.63
C THR A 101 -15.54 5.20 -3.60
N SER A 102 -14.75 6.18 -4.04
CA SER A 102 -13.29 6.13 -4.05
C SER A 102 -12.72 6.06 -2.63
N ARG A 103 -11.86 5.07 -2.39
CA ARG A 103 -11.17 4.84 -1.12
C ARG A 103 -9.69 4.73 -1.36
N LEU A 104 -8.91 5.44 -0.55
CA LEU A 104 -7.46 5.31 -0.50
C LEU A 104 -7.14 4.14 0.43
N ASN A 105 -6.29 3.21 0.00
CA ASN A 105 -5.87 2.08 0.82
C ASN A 105 -4.46 2.33 1.36
N TYR A 106 -4.32 2.44 2.68
CA TYR A 106 -3.03 2.61 3.34
C TYR A 106 -2.23 1.31 3.35
N ALA A 107 -2.87 0.16 3.51
CA ALA A 107 -2.19 -1.14 3.64
C ALA A 107 -1.45 -1.60 2.39
N LYS A 108 -1.88 -1.16 1.21
CA LYS A 108 -1.31 -1.65 -0.05
C LYS A 108 -0.23 -0.74 -0.59
N ILE A 109 0.94 -1.33 -0.78
CA ILE A 109 2.04 -0.74 -1.53
C ILE A 109 1.94 -1.14 -3.00
N TYR A 110 1.96 -0.14 -3.88
CA TYR A 110 2.02 -0.33 -5.31
C TYR A 110 3.24 0.40 -5.85
N THR A 111 4.06 -0.33 -6.60
CA THR A 111 5.11 0.23 -7.44
C THR A 111 4.51 0.57 -8.81
N VAL A 112 4.93 1.69 -9.38
CA VAL A 112 4.55 2.07 -10.75
C VAL A 112 5.78 1.89 -11.61
N GLU A 113 5.73 0.97 -12.56
CA GLU A 113 6.79 0.78 -13.54
C GLU A 113 6.80 1.95 -14.54
N TYR A 114 7.98 2.27 -15.06
CA TYR A 114 8.18 3.39 -15.98
C TYR A 114 7.38 3.29 -17.28
N ASN A 115 7.06 2.08 -17.74
CA ASN A 115 6.29 1.83 -18.97
C ASN A 115 4.77 1.86 -18.76
N VAL A 116 4.30 1.97 -17.52
CA VAL A 116 2.87 1.99 -17.23
C VAL A 116 2.34 3.40 -17.44
N LYS A 117 1.35 3.52 -18.33
CA LYS A 117 0.62 4.77 -18.52
C LYS A 117 -0.18 5.10 -17.27
N VAL A 118 0.18 6.18 -16.59
CA VAL A 118 -0.57 6.73 -15.47
C VAL A 118 -1.41 7.92 -15.91
N TRP A 119 -2.49 8.19 -15.17
CA TRP A 119 -3.32 9.36 -15.38
C TRP A 119 -3.24 10.27 -14.15
N PHE A 120 -2.61 11.44 -14.32
CA PHE A 120 -2.55 12.45 -13.27
C PHE A 120 -3.93 13.09 -13.05
N ILE A 121 -4.56 12.76 -11.92
CA ILE A 121 -5.93 13.20 -11.62
C ILE A 121 -6.00 14.50 -10.81
N GLY A 122 -4.95 14.89 -10.10
CA GLY A 122 -4.99 16.05 -9.21
C GLY A 122 -3.86 16.10 -8.19
N LYS A 123 -4.02 16.97 -7.20
CA LYS A 123 -3.12 17.12 -6.04
C LYS A 123 -3.91 17.06 -4.75
N VAL A 124 -3.32 16.56 -3.66
CA VAL A 124 -3.92 16.64 -2.33
C VAL A 124 -3.99 18.10 -1.88
N VAL A 125 -5.05 18.48 -1.19
CA VAL A 125 -5.16 19.83 -0.59
C VAL A 125 -4.21 19.90 0.60
N LYS A 126 -3.51 21.02 0.77
CA LYS A 126 -2.54 21.26 1.86
C LYS A 126 -3.02 20.79 3.25
N ASP A 127 -4.26 21.10 3.60
CA ASP A 127 -4.87 20.71 4.89
C ASP A 127 -5.02 19.20 5.10
N SER A 128 -4.97 18.41 4.03
CA SER A 128 -5.05 16.95 4.05
C SER A 128 -3.67 16.28 3.93
N GLU A 129 -2.62 16.99 3.52
CA GLU A 129 -1.29 16.42 3.30
C GLU A 129 -0.69 15.87 4.61
N TRP A 130 -0.74 16.65 5.69
CA TRP A 130 -0.23 16.21 6.99
C TRP A 130 -0.97 14.96 7.50
N GLN A 131 -2.30 14.96 7.39
CA GLN A 131 -3.11 13.82 7.83
C GLN A 131 -2.81 12.56 7.01
N LEU A 132 -2.65 12.71 5.71
CA LEU A 132 -2.34 11.60 4.81
C LEU A 132 -1.01 10.93 5.21
N THR A 133 0.03 11.73 5.43
CA THR A 133 1.34 11.25 5.86
C THR A 133 1.29 10.64 7.27
N ALA A 134 0.59 11.28 8.20
CA ALA A 134 0.45 10.78 9.57
C ALA A 134 -0.29 9.43 9.62
N ASP A 135 -1.42 9.30 8.92
CA ASP A 135 -2.19 8.06 8.83
C ASP A 135 -1.37 6.94 8.17
N TYR A 136 -0.56 7.29 7.17
CA TYR A 136 0.34 6.34 6.52
C TYR A 136 1.42 5.84 7.47
N ASN A 137 2.14 6.73 8.15
CA ASN A 137 3.20 6.37 9.09
C ASN A 137 2.66 5.55 10.28
N ASN A 138 1.45 5.88 10.75
CA ASN A 138 0.78 5.10 11.78
C ASN A 138 0.41 3.69 11.31
N PHE A 139 0.09 3.54 10.02
CA PHE A 139 -0.23 2.24 9.42
C PHE A 139 1.03 1.41 9.11
N HIS A 140 2.14 2.08 8.80
CA HIS A 140 3.43 1.47 8.47
C HIS A 140 4.49 1.93 9.47
N PRO A 141 4.47 1.39 10.71
CA PRO A 141 5.49 1.72 11.68
C PRO A 141 6.85 1.31 11.12
N ARG A 142 7.85 2.18 11.29
CA ARG A 142 9.23 1.83 10.95
C ARG A 142 9.61 0.61 11.78
N LEU A 143 10.03 -0.46 11.11
CA LEU A 143 10.64 -1.59 11.82
C LEU A 143 11.94 -1.06 12.43
N GLU A 144 12.05 -1.09 13.75
CA GLU A 144 13.33 -0.88 14.39
C GLU A 144 14.26 -1.95 13.84
N THR A 145 15.31 -1.54 13.12
CA THR A 145 16.40 -2.43 12.80
C THR A 145 17.08 -2.71 14.13
N ARG A 146 16.61 -3.75 14.84
CA ARG A 146 17.36 -4.33 15.94
C ARG A 146 18.67 -4.74 15.31
N GLY A 147 19.69 -3.88 15.47
CA GLY A 147 20.97 -4.04 14.82
C GLY A 147 21.39 -5.48 15.03
N VAL A 148 21.40 -6.26 13.95
CA VAL A 148 22.16 -7.50 13.97
C VAL A 148 23.57 -6.97 14.25
N PRO A 149 24.16 -7.28 15.42
CA PRO A 149 25.55 -6.91 15.64
C PRO A 149 26.30 -7.41 14.42
N PRO A 150 27.24 -6.62 13.85
CA PRO A 150 28.03 -7.09 12.72
C PRO A 150 28.48 -8.50 13.08
N ALA A 151 28.08 -9.47 12.25
CA ALA A 151 28.50 -10.85 12.46
C ALA A 151 30.01 -10.75 12.59
N ALA A 152 30.54 -11.14 13.76
CA ALA A 152 31.97 -11.11 14.00
C ALA A 152 32.61 -11.72 12.75
N GLU A 153 33.49 -10.95 12.13
CA GLU A 153 33.92 -11.06 10.74
C GLU A 153 34.65 -12.38 10.38
N ASP A 154 34.70 -13.31 11.34
CA ASP A 154 35.53 -14.52 11.32
C ASP A 154 34.73 -15.82 11.58
N ALA A 155 33.40 -15.77 11.73
CA ALA A 155 32.59 -16.95 12.10
C ALA A 155 31.89 -17.65 10.91
N TYR A 156 32.41 -17.50 9.69
CA TYR A 156 32.02 -18.38 8.59
C TYR A 156 32.88 -19.64 8.63
N ASP A 157 32.39 -20.68 9.31
CA ASP A 157 32.85 -22.04 9.05
C ASP A 157 32.52 -22.35 7.58
N HIS A 158 33.54 -22.29 6.72
CA HIS A 158 33.43 -22.84 5.38
C HIS A 158 33.16 -24.33 5.54
N ALA A 159 31.98 -24.79 5.11
CA ALA A 159 31.67 -26.21 5.03
C ALA A 159 32.67 -26.85 4.06
N ASP A 160 33.70 -27.50 4.61
CA ASP A 160 34.71 -28.20 3.83
C ASP A 160 34.00 -29.30 3.04
N GLY A 161 34.12 -29.22 1.71
CA GLY A 161 33.48 -30.14 0.78
C GLY A 161 33.93 -31.57 1.06
N GLY A 162 32.97 -32.47 1.22
CA GLY A 162 33.18 -33.80 1.76
C GLY A 162 34.18 -34.68 1.01
N THR A 163 34.83 -35.55 1.77
CA THR A 163 35.36 -36.82 1.28
C THR A 163 34.61 -37.94 1.97
N SER A 164 34.12 -38.85 1.14
CA SER A 164 33.38 -40.07 1.44
C SER A 164 33.83 -40.80 2.71
N ASP A 165 32.87 -41.16 3.56
CA ASP A 165 32.69 -42.58 3.89
C ASP A 165 31.30 -42.86 4.48
N ALA A 166 30.91 -44.11 4.29
CA ALA A 166 29.56 -44.60 4.20
C ALA A 166 28.72 -44.49 5.48
N ALA A 167 27.41 -44.35 5.22
CA ALA A 167 26.26 -44.67 6.07
C ALA A 167 26.52 -45.56 7.30
N ASP A 168 25.95 -45.18 8.45
CA ASP A 168 24.78 -45.91 8.96
C ASP A 168 23.95 -45.07 9.95
N PHE A 169 22.66 -45.30 9.89
CA PHE A 169 21.53 -44.50 10.34
C PHE A 169 21.11 -44.97 11.74
N SER A 170 21.17 -44.11 12.77
CA SER A 170 20.50 -44.46 14.03
C SER A 170 20.06 -43.25 14.86
N LEU A 171 18.77 -43.30 15.20
CA LEU A 171 18.04 -42.60 16.27
C LEU A 171 17.41 -41.23 15.95
N TYR A 172 16.23 -41.28 15.30
CA TYR A 172 15.14 -40.40 15.69
C TYR A 172 14.32 -41.03 16.82
N SER A 173 14.32 -40.31 17.93
CA SER A 173 13.50 -40.44 19.12
C SER A 173 12.00 -40.46 18.79
N THR A 174 11.28 -41.42 19.39
CA THR A 174 9.82 -41.51 19.36
C THR A 174 9.21 -40.48 20.32
N ALA A 175 8.38 -39.58 19.79
CA ALA A 175 7.56 -38.67 20.58
C ALA A 175 6.32 -39.39 21.17
N SER A 176 5.94 -38.91 22.33
CA SER A 176 5.06 -39.49 23.36
C SER A 176 3.57 -39.55 22.98
N PHE A 177 2.84 -40.49 23.58
CA PHE A 177 1.38 -40.38 23.77
C PHE A 177 1.01 -40.82 25.19
N SER A 178 0.60 -39.86 26.02
CA SER A 178 -0.08 -40.09 27.29
C SER A 178 -1.58 -39.94 27.07
N HIS A 179 -2.36 -40.96 27.40
CA HIS A 179 -3.79 -40.82 27.72
C HIS A 179 -4.06 -41.54 29.04
N VAL A 180 -4.99 -40.92 29.78
CA VAL A 180 -5.57 -41.30 31.06
C VAL A 180 -6.11 -42.73 31.04
#